data_AF-A0A2L0B7Y7-F1
#
_entry.id   AF-A0A2L0B7Y7-F1
#
_cell.length_a   1.000
_cell.length_b   1.000
_cell.length_c   1.000
_cell.angle_alpha   90.00
_cell.angle_beta   90.00
_cell.angle_gamma   90.00
#
_symmetry.space_group_name_H-M   'P 1'
#
loop_
_entity.id
_entity.type
_entity.pdbx_description
1 polymer ?
#
loop_
_entity_poly.entity_id
_entity_poly.type
_entity_poly.pdbx_seq_one_letter_code
_entity_poly.pdbx_strand_id
1 'polypeptide(L)'
;RKVNFCAASPCQNGGICTTIHSGHKCTCQEGFYGKNCEFSGFDCDSDPCFNGGSCRISDGGGYVCDCPPDASGVNCEIRVDSINECDSKPCRHPEAVCQAKLGDYVCYCPPKYTGKNCEIYDLSAPGGLGRVKPQQDFNGFARDLELQRQMCLRNGCPMKRGNMRCDEECNTYACDFDGNDCTLGINPWANCTAPTRCWEVFMDGVCNEDCNNVQCLFDGMDCKKNLQACNPIYDAYCQKHYANGHCDYGCNNAEC
;
A
#
# COMPACT_ATOMS: atom_id res chain seq x y z
N ARG A 1 -19.76 21.54 32.22
CA ARG A 1 -21.20 21.46 31.83
C ARG A 1 -21.41 20.08 31.20
N LYS A 2 -22.27 19.23 31.77
CA LYS A 2 -22.55 17.89 31.21
C LYS A 2 -23.53 18.08 30.04
N VAL A 3 -23.10 17.80 28.82
CA VAL A 3 -23.94 17.92 27.61
C VAL A 3 -24.81 16.66 27.53
N ASN A 4 -26.13 16.83 27.43
CA ASN A 4 -27.06 15.73 27.19
C ASN A 4 -27.27 15.57 25.68
N PHE A 5 -26.54 14.63 25.08
CA PHE A 5 -26.61 14.36 23.64
C PHE A 5 -27.93 13.70 23.21
N CYS A 6 -28.73 13.19 24.16
CA CYS A 6 -30.07 12.65 23.90
C CYS A 6 -31.19 13.70 23.93
N ALA A 7 -30.90 14.96 24.26
CA ALA A 7 -31.92 16.00 24.38
C ALA A 7 -32.67 16.28 23.06
N ALA A 8 -32.03 16.03 21.92
CA ALA A 8 -32.63 16.18 20.59
C ALA A 8 -33.35 14.92 20.09
N SER A 9 -33.45 13.87 20.90
CA SER A 9 -34.00 12.55 20.51
C SER A 9 -33.40 12.02 19.19
N PRO A 10 -32.07 11.83 19.11
CA PRO A 10 -31.41 11.48 17.85
C PRO A 10 -31.73 10.07 17.35
N CYS A 11 -32.22 9.17 18.21
CA CYS A 11 -32.57 7.80 17.84
C CYS A 11 -33.98 7.74 17.26
N GLN A 12 -34.11 7.18 16.06
CA GLN A 12 -35.35 6.99 15.32
C GLN A 12 -35.95 5.60 15.60
N ASN A 13 -37.15 5.34 15.07
CA ASN A 13 -37.81 4.03 15.07
C ASN A 13 -37.87 3.33 16.44
N GLY A 14 -38.08 4.09 17.52
CA GLY A 14 -38.17 3.55 18.88
C GLY A 14 -36.84 3.13 19.50
N GLY A 15 -35.71 3.55 18.92
CA GLY A 15 -34.38 3.33 19.47
C GLY A 15 -34.16 4.02 20.83
N ILE A 16 -33.48 3.34 21.75
CA ILE A 16 -33.19 3.84 23.10
C ILE A 16 -31.89 4.64 23.06
N CYS A 17 -31.95 5.93 23.43
CA CYS A 17 -30.80 6.82 23.46
C CYS A 17 -30.07 6.80 24.80
N THR A 18 -28.75 6.62 24.76
CA THR A 18 -27.89 6.67 25.94
C THR A 18 -26.75 7.68 25.73
N THR A 19 -26.56 8.60 26.67
CA THR A 19 -25.43 9.55 26.63
C THR A 19 -24.12 8.84 26.97
N ILE A 20 -23.08 9.02 26.14
CA ILE A 20 -21.73 8.50 26.35
C ILE A 20 -20.70 9.63 26.42
N HIS A 21 -19.45 9.33 26.81
CA HIS A 21 -18.39 10.34 27.00
C HIS A 21 -18.14 11.24 25.77
N SER A 22 -18.37 10.74 24.56
CA SER A 22 -18.11 11.45 23.29
C SER A 22 -19.36 11.63 22.41
N GLY A 23 -20.57 11.57 22.96
CA GLY A 23 -21.80 11.77 22.18
C GLY A 23 -23.00 10.97 22.71
N HIS A 24 -23.79 10.41 21.80
CA HIS A 24 -24.89 9.49 22.11
C HIS A 24 -24.65 8.12 21.46
N LYS A 25 -25.27 7.09 22.02
CA LYS A 25 -25.41 5.76 21.43
C LYS A 25 -26.88 5.40 21.36
N CYS A 26 -27.35 4.94 20.21
CA CYS A 26 -28.68 4.40 20.03
C CYS A 26 -28.66 2.88 20.14
N THR A 27 -29.63 2.32 20.87
CA THR A 27 -29.90 0.88 20.89
C THR A 27 -31.17 0.64 20.09
N CYS A 28 -31.06 -0.01 18.94
CA CYS A 28 -32.16 -0.18 18.00
C CYS A 28 -33.10 -1.31 18.40
N GLN A 29 -34.37 -1.17 18.05
CA GLN A 29 -35.37 -2.23 18.15
C GLN A 29 -35.14 -3.28 17.07
N GLU A 30 -35.70 -4.48 17.26
CA GLU A 30 -35.60 -5.58 16.30
C GLU A 30 -36.09 -5.15 14.89
N GLY A 31 -35.31 -5.45 13.85
CA GLY A 31 -35.60 -5.06 12.46
C GLY A 31 -35.11 -3.66 12.05
N PHE A 32 -34.49 -2.89 12.97
CA PHE A 32 -33.92 -1.58 12.69
C PHE A 32 -32.42 -1.53 13.01
N TYR A 33 -31.67 -0.77 12.23
CA TYR A 33 -30.21 -0.64 12.37
C TYR A 33 -29.74 0.76 11.95
N GLY A 34 -28.42 1.00 12.07
CA GLY A 34 -27.79 2.29 11.81
C GLY A 34 -27.47 3.07 13.08
N LYS A 35 -26.66 4.11 12.94
CA LYS A 35 -26.14 4.90 14.08
C LYS A 35 -27.26 5.52 14.92
N ASN A 36 -28.35 5.89 14.26
CA ASN A 36 -29.52 6.51 14.84
C ASN A 36 -30.77 5.63 14.67
N CYS A 37 -30.63 4.35 14.33
CA CYS A 37 -31.74 3.44 14.02
C CYS A 37 -32.63 3.95 12.87
N GLU A 38 -32.05 4.68 11.92
CA GLU A 38 -32.74 5.33 10.81
C GLU A 38 -33.14 4.36 9.69
N PHE A 39 -32.57 3.16 9.68
CA PHE A 39 -32.81 2.16 8.64
C PHE A 39 -33.68 1.02 9.16
N SER A 40 -34.55 0.50 8.29
CA SER A 40 -35.45 -0.61 8.55
C SER A 40 -35.28 -1.67 7.47
N GLY A 41 -35.08 -2.93 7.85
CA GLY A 41 -34.98 -4.01 6.88
C GLY A 41 -34.14 -5.17 7.38
N PHE A 42 -34.54 -6.38 6.98
CA PHE A 42 -33.73 -7.57 7.09
C PHE A 42 -33.02 -7.76 5.75
N ASP A 43 -31.99 -6.96 5.46
CA ASP A 43 -31.38 -6.94 4.12
C ASP A 43 -30.81 -8.30 3.66
N CYS A 44 -30.66 -9.25 4.59
CA CYS A 44 -30.31 -10.63 4.30
C CYS A 44 -31.48 -11.55 3.95
N ASP A 45 -32.75 -11.15 4.15
CA ASP A 45 -33.94 -11.99 3.88
C ASP A 45 -34.12 -12.31 2.39
N SER A 46 -33.48 -11.54 1.51
CA SER A 46 -33.50 -11.79 0.06
C SER A 46 -32.39 -12.73 -0.41
N ASP A 47 -31.63 -13.34 0.51
CA ASP A 47 -30.47 -14.19 0.23
C ASP A 47 -29.54 -13.62 -0.84
N PRO A 48 -29.00 -12.40 -0.66
CA PRO A 48 -28.26 -11.70 -1.70
C PRO A 48 -26.89 -12.33 -2.01
N CYS A 49 -26.38 -13.24 -1.17
CA CYS A 49 -25.05 -13.83 -1.30
C CYS A 49 -25.08 -15.14 -2.09
N PHE A 50 -24.33 -15.20 -3.19
CA PHE A 50 -24.19 -16.34 -4.08
C PHE A 50 -23.04 -17.28 -3.66
N ASN A 51 -22.95 -18.42 -4.35
CA ASN A 51 -21.85 -19.40 -4.22
C ASN A 51 -21.52 -19.84 -2.78
N GLY A 52 -22.51 -19.85 -1.88
CA GLY A 52 -22.32 -20.26 -0.48
C GLY A 52 -21.80 -19.15 0.44
N GLY A 53 -21.84 -17.89 0.02
CA GLY A 53 -21.54 -16.75 0.88
C GLY A 53 -22.54 -16.60 2.04
N SER A 54 -22.05 -16.17 3.21
CA SER A 54 -22.90 -15.92 4.38
C SER A 54 -23.30 -14.45 4.46
N CYS A 55 -24.59 -14.14 4.59
CA CYS A 55 -25.06 -12.76 4.70
C CYS A 55 -25.04 -12.27 6.15
N ARG A 56 -24.54 -11.05 6.37
CA ARG A 56 -24.67 -10.33 7.65
C ARG A 56 -25.11 -8.89 7.45
N ILE A 57 -25.77 -8.31 8.45
CA ILE A 57 -26.15 -6.89 8.44
C ILE A 57 -24.94 -6.03 8.82
N SER A 58 -24.74 -4.92 8.10
CA SER A 58 -23.63 -3.98 8.32
C SER A 58 -23.95 -2.98 9.44
N ASP A 59 -22.95 -2.62 10.25
CA ASP A 59 -23.09 -1.61 11.33
C ASP A 59 -23.45 -0.21 10.81
N GLY A 60 -23.08 0.10 9.55
CA GLY A 60 -23.41 1.35 8.86
C GLY A 60 -24.71 1.30 8.07
N GLY A 61 -25.34 0.12 8.02
CA GLY A 61 -26.54 -0.17 7.27
C GLY A 61 -26.33 -0.91 5.95
N GLY A 62 -27.36 -1.64 5.50
CA GLY A 62 -27.28 -2.61 4.41
C GLY A 62 -26.78 -3.99 4.85
N TYR A 63 -26.37 -4.81 3.89
CA TYR A 63 -25.79 -6.14 4.12
C TYR A 63 -24.35 -6.24 3.61
N VAL A 64 -23.64 -7.25 4.11
CA VAL A 64 -22.32 -7.67 3.62
C VAL A 64 -22.34 -9.19 3.43
N CYS A 65 -21.80 -9.65 2.31
CA CYS A 65 -21.60 -11.07 2.05
C CYS A 65 -20.19 -11.51 2.43
N ASP A 66 -20.10 -12.54 3.27
CA ASP A 66 -18.87 -13.25 3.59
C ASP A 66 -18.65 -14.37 2.57
N CYS A 67 -17.78 -14.12 1.60
CA CYS A 67 -17.52 -15.07 0.53
C CYS A 67 -16.60 -16.21 0.98
N PRO A 68 -16.87 -17.46 0.55
CA PRO A 68 -15.94 -18.57 0.73
C PRO A 68 -14.65 -18.35 -0.08
N PRO A 69 -13.54 -19.06 0.23
CA PRO A 69 -12.23 -18.86 -0.40
C PRO A 69 -12.21 -19.03 -1.92
N ASP A 70 -13.18 -19.76 -2.48
CA ASP A 70 -13.34 -20.03 -3.91
C ASP A 70 -14.32 -19.07 -4.60
N ALA A 71 -14.82 -18.03 -3.91
CA ALA A 71 -15.70 -17.01 -4.49
C ALA A 71 -15.32 -15.57 -4.10
N SER A 72 -15.71 -14.63 -4.95
CA SER A 72 -15.41 -13.19 -4.85
C SER A 72 -16.56 -12.37 -5.44
N GLY A 73 -16.53 -11.05 -5.27
CA GLY A 73 -17.60 -10.11 -5.67
C GLY A 73 -18.40 -9.61 -4.47
N VAL A 74 -19.19 -8.55 -4.67
CA VAL A 74 -20.00 -7.93 -3.59
C VAL A 74 -21.00 -8.94 -3.03
N ASN A 75 -21.51 -9.81 -3.89
CA ASN A 75 -22.47 -10.85 -3.58
C ASN A 75 -21.86 -12.25 -3.76
N CYS A 76 -20.53 -12.38 -3.76
CA CYS A 76 -19.85 -13.66 -3.99
C CYS A 76 -20.21 -14.34 -5.33
N GLU A 77 -20.56 -13.56 -6.35
CA GLU A 77 -21.04 -14.04 -7.64
C GLU A 77 -19.94 -14.60 -8.56
N ILE A 78 -18.68 -14.29 -8.29
CA ILE A 78 -17.51 -14.68 -9.08
C ILE A 78 -16.87 -15.93 -8.47
N ARG A 79 -16.62 -16.99 -9.25
CA ARG A 79 -15.84 -18.15 -8.80
C ARG A 79 -14.37 -18.00 -9.14
N VAL A 80 -13.49 -18.12 -8.14
CA VAL A 80 -12.04 -17.88 -8.26
C VAL A 80 -11.33 -19.01 -9.03
N ASP A 81 -11.87 -20.23 -8.98
CA ASP A 81 -11.35 -21.39 -9.75
C ASP A 81 -11.53 -21.26 -11.28
N SER A 82 -12.33 -20.30 -11.73
CA SER A 82 -12.59 -20.04 -13.16
C SER A 82 -11.61 -19.03 -13.78
N ILE A 83 -10.74 -18.40 -12.98
CA ILE A 83 -9.75 -17.44 -13.45
C ILE A 83 -8.44 -18.18 -13.74
N ASN A 84 -7.90 -17.99 -14.95
CA ASN A 84 -6.55 -18.43 -15.30
C ASN A 84 -5.61 -17.22 -15.34
N GLU A 85 -4.79 -17.06 -14.31
CA GLU A 85 -3.89 -15.92 -14.13
C GLU A 85 -2.83 -15.82 -15.25
N CYS A 86 -2.58 -16.90 -15.99
CA CYS A 86 -1.66 -16.93 -17.11
C CYS A 86 -2.22 -16.35 -18.42
N ASP A 87 -3.53 -16.11 -18.53
CA ASP A 87 -4.14 -15.57 -19.76
C ASP A 87 -3.64 -14.15 -20.08
N SER A 88 -3.27 -13.39 -19.03
CA SER A 88 -2.65 -12.07 -19.15
C SER A 88 -1.20 -12.09 -19.67
N LYS A 89 -0.62 -13.28 -19.85
CA LYS A 89 0.80 -13.51 -20.23
C LYS A 89 1.79 -12.74 -19.35
N PRO A 90 1.80 -12.98 -18.03
CA PRO A 90 2.58 -12.15 -17.12
C PRO A 90 4.09 -12.42 -17.17
N CYS A 91 4.52 -13.63 -17.57
CA CYS A 91 5.93 -14.00 -17.65
C CYS A 91 6.62 -13.32 -18.84
N ARG A 92 7.74 -12.66 -18.58
CA ARG A 92 8.61 -12.08 -19.61
C ARG A 92 9.38 -13.20 -20.30
N HIS A 93 9.68 -12.96 -21.57
CA HIS A 93 10.37 -13.86 -22.49
C HIS A 93 9.50 -14.99 -23.04
N PRO A 94 9.60 -15.29 -24.35
CA PRO A 94 8.81 -16.35 -24.99
C PRO A 94 9.16 -17.74 -24.47
N GLU A 95 10.35 -17.93 -23.91
CA GLU A 95 10.81 -19.20 -23.33
C GLU A 95 10.35 -19.41 -21.88
N ALA A 96 9.73 -18.41 -21.24
CA ALA A 96 9.25 -18.54 -19.87
C ALA A 96 7.91 -19.29 -19.82
N VAL A 97 7.76 -20.21 -18.87
CA VAL A 97 6.53 -21.00 -18.70
C VAL A 97 5.71 -20.42 -17.56
N CYS A 98 4.45 -20.06 -17.83
CA CYS A 98 3.50 -19.63 -16.81
C CYS A 98 2.69 -20.81 -16.27
N GLN A 99 2.55 -20.90 -14.94
CA GLN A 99 1.65 -21.82 -14.28
C GLN A 99 0.67 -21.06 -13.38
N ALA A 100 -0.63 -21.18 -13.67
CA ALA A 100 -1.69 -20.61 -12.86
C ALA A 100 -1.77 -21.29 -11.48
N LYS A 101 -2.10 -20.52 -10.47
CA LYS A 101 -2.34 -20.92 -9.08
C LYS A 101 -3.57 -20.19 -8.61
N LEU A 102 -4.35 -20.76 -7.69
CA LEU A 102 -5.56 -20.10 -7.20
C LEU A 102 -5.23 -18.68 -6.65
N GLY A 103 -5.60 -17.63 -7.39
CA GLY A 103 -5.36 -16.23 -7.03
C GLY A 103 -3.93 -15.72 -7.30
N ASP A 104 -3.05 -16.48 -7.96
CA ASP A 104 -1.69 -16.05 -8.32
C ASP A 104 -1.13 -16.82 -9.54
N TYR A 105 0.09 -16.52 -9.96
CA TYR A 105 0.79 -17.31 -10.99
C TYR A 105 2.26 -17.46 -10.65
N VAL A 106 2.89 -18.45 -11.28
CA VAL A 106 4.33 -18.66 -11.18
C VAL A 106 4.94 -18.72 -12.56
N CYS A 107 6.00 -17.95 -12.76
CA CYS A 107 6.82 -18.00 -13.97
C CYS A 107 8.02 -18.93 -13.76
N TYR A 108 8.34 -19.73 -14.76
CA TYR A 108 9.60 -20.47 -14.84
C TYR A 108 10.49 -19.77 -15.85
N CYS A 109 11.53 -19.11 -15.35
CA CYS A 109 12.40 -18.25 -16.11
C CYS A 109 13.47 -19.02 -16.89
N PRO A 110 13.82 -18.54 -18.10
CA PRO A 110 14.96 -19.07 -18.82
C PRO A 110 16.28 -18.77 -18.09
N PRO A 111 17.38 -19.48 -18.43
CA PRO A 111 18.70 -19.16 -17.94
C PRO A 111 19.04 -17.69 -18.18
N LYS A 112 19.76 -17.10 -17.22
CA LYS A 112 20.12 -15.67 -17.15
C LYS A 112 18.98 -14.72 -16.74
N TYR A 113 17.79 -15.24 -16.44
CA TYR A 113 16.65 -14.44 -16.01
C TYR A 113 16.06 -14.94 -14.69
N THR A 114 15.60 -14.00 -13.86
CA THR A 114 14.99 -14.23 -12.54
C THR A 114 13.96 -13.13 -12.23
N GLY A 115 13.35 -13.14 -11.03
CA GLY A 115 12.24 -12.24 -10.67
C GLY A 115 10.88 -12.92 -10.83
N LYS A 116 9.81 -12.31 -10.28
CA LYS A 116 8.46 -12.92 -10.27
C LYS A 116 7.98 -13.19 -11.69
N ASN A 117 8.33 -12.29 -12.60
CA ASN A 117 7.91 -12.30 -14.00
C ASN A 117 9.10 -12.51 -14.95
N CYS A 118 10.28 -12.95 -14.47
CA CYS A 118 11.49 -13.11 -15.28
C CYS A 118 12.06 -11.80 -15.85
N GLU A 119 11.82 -10.68 -15.18
CA GLU A 119 12.22 -9.33 -15.57
C GLU A 119 13.67 -8.97 -15.19
N ILE A 120 14.29 -9.72 -14.28
CA ILE A 120 15.64 -9.44 -13.79
C ILE A 120 16.64 -10.25 -14.61
N TYR A 121 17.57 -9.57 -15.27
CA TYR A 121 18.69 -10.21 -15.98
C TYR A 121 19.87 -10.42 -15.02
N ASP A 122 20.28 -11.67 -14.84
CA ASP A 122 21.42 -12.08 -14.03
C ASP A 122 22.19 -13.17 -14.78
N LEU A 123 23.37 -12.84 -15.30
CA LEU A 123 24.23 -13.76 -16.05
C LEU A 123 24.55 -15.08 -15.33
N SER A 124 24.49 -15.09 -14.00
CA SER A 124 24.75 -16.28 -13.17
C SER A 124 23.50 -17.09 -12.86
N ALA A 125 22.30 -16.61 -13.21
CA ALA A 125 21.06 -17.30 -12.93
C ALA A 125 20.92 -18.57 -13.79
N PRO A 126 20.73 -19.75 -13.19
CA PRO A 126 20.49 -20.99 -13.93
C PRO A 126 19.10 -21.04 -14.59
N GLY A 127 18.25 -20.04 -14.34
CA GLY A 127 16.81 -20.07 -14.65
C GLY A 127 16.03 -20.83 -13.58
N GLY A 128 14.77 -21.18 -13.88
CA GLY A 128 13.89 -21.92 -12.97
C GLY A 128 12.80 -21.05 -12.35
N LEU A 129 12.33 -21.42 -11.15
CA LEU A 129 11.19 -20.72 -10.53
C LEU A 129 11.50 -19.23 -10.35
N GLY A 130 10.66 -18.38 -10.94
CA GLY A 130 10.68 -16.93 -10.81
C GLY A 130 10.37 -16.53 -9.38
N ARG A 131 11.40 -16.53 -8.55
CA ARG A 131 11.34 -16.07 -7.17
C ARG A 131 11.89 -14.66 -7.14
N VAL A 132 11.15 -13.75 -6.52
CA VAL A 132 11.79 -12.59 -5.89
C VAL A 132 12.80 -13.20 -4.91
N LYS A 133 14.08 -12.83 -4.99
CA LYS A 133 15.04 -13.21 -3.94
C LYS A 133 14.36 -12.89 -2.61
N PRO A 134 14.15 -13.86 -1.70
CA PRO A 134 13.62 -13.52 -0.37
C PRO A 134 14.57 -12.46 0.18
N GLN A 135 14.00 -11.32 0.62
CA GLN A 135 14.70 -10.15 1.17
C GLN A 135 16.11 -10.51 1.63
N GLN A 136 17.11 -10.25 0.76
CA GLN A 136 18.51 -10.48 1.13
C GLN A 136 18.89 -9.36 2.08
N ASP A 137 19.19 -9.74 3.33
CA ASP A 137 20.01 -9.05 4.31
C ASP A 137 20.04 -7.51 4.24
N PHE A 138 19.43 -6.87 5.23
CA PHE A 138 19.53 -5.45 5.58
C PHE A 138 20.98 -4.89 5.68
N ASN A 139 22.01 -5.73 5.56
CA ASN A 139 23.42 -5.36 5.56
C ASN A 139 24.01 -5.04 4.16
N GLY A 140 23.27 -5.26 3.07
CA GLY A 140 23.73 -4.93 1.72
C GLY A 140 23.79 -3.43 1.45
N PHE A 141 22.74 -2.70 1.84
CA PHE A 141 22.64 -1.24 1.64
C PHE A 141 23.69 -0.47 2.44
N ALA A 142 23.96 -0.88 3.68
CA ALA A 142 25.02 -0.29 4.51
C ALA A 142 26.42 -0.50 3.95
N ARG A 143 26.69 -1.66 3.33
CA ARG A 143 27.98 -1.94 2.67
C ARG A 143 28.12 -1.20 1.34
N ASP A 144 27.04 -1.03 0.60
CA ASP A 144 27.02 -0.26 -0.65
C ASP A 144 27.22 1.24 -0.37
N LEU A 145 26.59 1.77 0.68
CA LEU A 145 26.74 3.16 1.09
C LEU A 145 28.18 3.48 1.54
N GLU A 146 28.82 2.59 2.29
CA GLU A 146 30.22 2.76 2.70
C GLU A 146 31.17 2.73 1.50
N LEU A 147 30.93 1.84 0.53
CA LEU A 147 31.68 1.81 -0.72
C LEU A 147 31.51 3.11 -1.51
N GLN A 148 30.28 3.61 -1.62
CA GLN A 148 29.98 4.86 -2.30
C GLN A 148 30.65 6.06 -1.61
N ARG A 149 30.69 6.11 -0.27
CA ARG A 149 31.43 7.15 0.49
C ARG A 149 32.92 7.13 0.18
N GLN A 150 33.52 5.94 0.09
CA GLN A 150 34.93 5.81 -0.29
C GLN A 150 35.18 6.25 -1.73
N MET A 151 34.28 5.90 -2.66
CA MET A 151 34.37 6.36 -4.05
C MET A 151 34.25 7.88 -4.13
N CYS A 152 33.39 8.49 -3.31
CA CYS A 152 33.23 9.94 -3.22
C CYS A 152 34.54 10.67 -2.89
N LEU A 153 35.23 10.18 -1.85
CA LEU A 153 36.52 10.71 -1.43
C LEU A 153 37.60 10.46 -2.48
N ARG A 154 37.61 9.28 -3.11
CA ARG A 154 38.56 8.93 -4.17
C ARG A 154 38.40 9.80 -5.42
N ASN A 155 37.18 10.14 -5.79
CA ASN A 155 36.87 10.96 -6.96
C ASN A 155 37.07 12.47 -6.73
N GLY A 156 37.45 12.86 -5.50
CA GLY A 156 37.69 14.26 -5.15
C GLY A 156 36.42 15.12 -5.08
N CYS A 157 35.25 14.49 -4.93
CA CYS A 157 33.96 15.17 -4.91
C CYS A 157 33.82 16.28 -3.86
N PRO A 158 34.47 16.23 -2.67
CA PRO A 158 34.42 17.34 -1.72
C PRO A 158 34.97 18.69 -2.25
N MET A 159 35.84 18.66 -3.27
CA MET A 159 36.39 19.87 -3.91
C MET A 159 35.59 20.29 -5.15
N LYS A 160 34.69 19.42 -5.63
CA LYS A 160 33.86 19.63 -6.81
C LYS A 160 32.46 20.11 -6.43
N ARG A 161 31.93 19.68 -5.29
CA ARG A 161 30.60 20.04 -4.82
C ARG A 161 30.34 21.56 -4.76
N GLY A 162 29.16 21.98 -5.22
CA GLY A 162 28.68 23.38 -5.18
C GLY A 162 29.39 24.33 -6.14
N ASN A 163 29.99 23.81 -7.22
CA ASN A 163 30.65 24.56 -8.28
C ASN A 163 29.70 24.96 -9.44
N MET A 164 28.39 24.67 -9.33
CA MET A 164 27.35 24.89 -10.35
C MET A 164 27.53 24.10 -11.64
N ARG A 165 28.34 23.04 -11.59
CA ARG A 165 28.58 22.11 -12.68
C ARG A 165 28.37 20.70 -12.16
N CYS A 166 27.42 19.97 -12.76
CA CYS A 166 27.22 18.59 -12.40
C CYS A 166 28.42 17.72 -12.83
N ASP A 167 29.20 17.25 -11.86
CA ASP A 167 30.21 16.21 -12.03
C ASP A 167 29.54 14.84 -11.80
N GLU A 168 29.26 14.11 -12.90
CA GLU A 168 28.46 12.87 -12.88
C GLU A 168 29.05 11.79 -11.95
N GLU A 169 30.38 11.73 -11.80
CA GLU A 169 31.05 10.82 -10.87
C GLU A 169 30.80 11.14 -9.38
N CYS A 170 30.27 12.33 -9.10
CA CYS A 170 29.90 12.84 -7.78
C CYS A 170 28.37 12.89 -7.60
N ASN A 171 27.60 12.51 -8.62
CA ASN A 171 26.14 12.44 -8.58
C ASN A 171 25.64 11.15 -7.91
N THR A 172 26.10 10.91 -6.69
CA THR A 172 25.66 9.80 -5.85
C THR A 172 25.14 10.32 -4.53
N TYR A 173 24.25 9.56 -3.89
CA TYR A 173 23.71 9.92 -2.58
C TYR A 173 24.82 10.11 -1.53
N ALA A 174 25.86 9.26 -1.55
CA ALA A 174 27.01 9.38 -0.66
C ALA A 174 27.88 10.64 -0.86
N CYS A 175 27.69 11.36 -1.99
CA CYS A 175 28.38 12.59 -2.35
C CYS A 175 27.49 13.84 -2.27
N ASP A 176 26.34 13.76 -1.61
CA ASP A 176 25.35 14.84 -1.56
C ASP A 176 24.96 15.34 -2.96
N PHE A 177 24.92 14.43 -3.94
CA PHE A 177 24.63 14.74 -5.34
C PHE A 177 25.47 15.89 -5.90
N ASP A 178 26.77 15.85 -5.64
CA ASP A 178 27.72 16.89 -6.01
C ASP A 178 27.38 18.27 -5.41
N GLY A 179 26.96 18.29 -4.14
CA GLY A 179 26.52 19.53 -3.49
C GLY A 179 25.22 20.09 -4.08
N ASN A 180 24.40 19.21 -4.68
CA ASN A 180 23.19 19.51 -5.44
C ASN A 180 23.40 20.16 -6.82
N ASP A 181 24.63 20.22 -7.33
CA ASP A 181 24.88 20.72 -8.68
C ASP A 181 24.22 19.83 -9.76
N CYS A 182 24.03 18.54 -9.46
CA CYS A 182 23.37 17.57 -10.35
C CYS A 182 21.85 17.44 -10.16
N THR A 183 21.30 17.95 -9.07
CA THR A 183 19.86 17.80 -8.70
C THR A 183 19.09 19.11 -8.83
N LEU A 184 19.55 20.03 -9.68
CA LEU A 184 18.98 21.38 -9.85
C LEU A 184 19.00 22.21 -8.54
N GLY A 185 19.89 21.91 -7.59
CA GLY A 185 19.99 22.63 -6.33
C GLY A 185 18.90 22.30 -5.30
N ILE A 186 18.11 21.24 -5.50
CA ILE A 186 16.99 20.91 -4.61
C ILE A 186 17.44 19.86 -3.61
N ASN A 187 17.81 20.29 -2.40
CA ASN A 187 17.93 19.39 -1.26
C ASN A 187 16.50 19.05 -0.77
N PRO A 188 16.03 17.80 -0.90
CA PRO A 188 14.67 17.42 -0.49
C PRO A 188 14.40 17.60 1.01
N TRP A 189 15.45 17.62 1.83
CA TRP A 189 15.41 17.85 3.27
C TRP A 189 15.83 19.28 3.66
N ALA A 190 15.92 20.22 2.71
CA ALA A 190 16.31 21.61 3.01
C ALA A 190 15.42 22.27 4.08
N ASN A 191 14.15 21.89 4.10
CA ASN A 191 13.16 22.40 5.05
C ASN A 191 13.00 21.51 6.29
N CYS A 192 13.69 20.36 6.36
CA CYS A 192 13.60 19.44 7.47
C CYS A 192 14.34 20.00 8.70
N THR A 193 13.62 20.20 9.80
CA THR A 193 14.15 20.78 11.05
C THR A 193 14.28 19.76 12.17
N ALA A 194 14.13 18.47 11.86
CA ALA A 194 14.22 17.40 12.84
C ALA A 194 15.63 17.35 13.49
N PRO A 195 15.72 16.97 14.78
CA PRO A 195 17.01 16.75 15.44
C PRO A 195 17.77 15.56 14.85
N THR A 196 17.04 14.54 14.40
CA THR A 196 17.59 13.40 13.69
C THR A 196 17.92 13.79 12.25
N ARG A 197 19.05 13.28 11.76
CA ARG A 197 19.44 13.42 10.36
C ARG A 197 18.50 12.58 9.50
N CYS A 198 17.33 13.12 9.15
CA CYS A 198 16.26 12.34 8.52
C CYS A 198 16.66 11.72 7.17
N TRP A 199 17.66 12.25 6.48
CA TRP A 199 18.18 11.60 5.28
C TRP A 199 18.89 10.26 5.58
N GLU A 200 19.42 10.04 6.78
CA GLU A 200 20.11 8.81 7.19
C GLU A 200 19.16 7.69 7.63
N VAL A 201 17.94 8.04 8.05
CA VAL A 201 16.90 7.10 8.55
C VAL A 201 15.69 6.98 7.62
N PHE A 202 15.69 7.70 6.50
CA PHE A 202 14.61 7.67 5.52
C PHE A 202 14.45 6.28 4.87
N MET A 203 13.25 5.68 4.98
CA MET A 203 12.92 4.34 4.45
C MET A 203 13.78 3.21 5.02
N ASP A 204 14.20 3.31 6.28
CA ASP A 204 15.00 2.30 6.95
C ASP A 204 14.15 1.21 7.64
N GLY A 205 12.81 1.37 7.64
CA GLY A 205 11.84 0.45 8.23
C GLY A 205 11.62 0.67 9.73
N VAL A 206 12.27 1.65 10.35
CA VAL A 206 12.10 2.06 11.74
C VAL A 206 11.37 3.40 11.76
N CYS A 207 10.25 3.48 12.47
CA CYS A 207 9.54 4.75 12.57
C CYS A 207 10.30 5.75 13.47
N ASN A 208 10.87 6.79 12.86
CA ASN A 208 11.39 8.00 13.46
C ASN A 208 10.33 9.11 13.43
N GLU A 209 9.55 9.20 14.50
CA GLU A 209 8.44 10.16 14.64
C GLU A 209 8.85 11.64 14.43
N ASP A 210 10.09 11.99 14.76
CA ASP A 210 10.66 13.32 14.53
C ASP A 210 10.96 13.61 13.06
N CYS A 211 11.14 12.57 12.23
CA CYS A 211 11.26 12.65 10.77
C CYS A 211 9.90 12.47 10.05
N ASN A 212 8.86 12.04 10.77
CA ASN A 212 7.52 11.79 10.25
C ASN A 212 6.70 13.07 10.05
N ASN A 213 7.19 13.97 9.21
CA ASN A 213 6.49 15.20 8.86
C ASN A 213 6.76 15.57 7.39
N VAL A 214 5.93 16.45 6.83
CA VAL A 214 6.01 16.83 5.41
C VAL A 214 7.36 17.45 5.02
N GLN A 215 8.03 18.16 5.94
CA GLN A 215 9.31 18.81 5.66
C GLN A 215 10.48 17.82 5.62
N CYS A 216 10.32 16.67 6.27
CA CYS A 216 11.29 15.58 6.35
C CYS A 216 10.82 14.34 5.56
N LEU A 217 9.86 14.54 4.64
CA LEU A 217 9.34 13.52 3.72
C LEU A 217 8.70 12.31 4.43
N PHE A 218 8.02 12.54 5.54
CA PHE A 218 7.27 11.54 6.31
C PHE A 218 8.11 10.32 6.71
N ASP A 219 9.40 10.53 6.97
CA ASP A 219 10.31 9.46 7.34
C ASP A 219 10.29 8.29 6.36
N GLY A 220 10.21 8.58 5.06
CA GLY A 220 10.11 7.53 4.05
C GLY A 220 8.84 6.68 4.14
N MET A 221 7.88 7.07 4.96
CA MET A 221 6.67 6.35 5.30
C MET A 221 6.88 5.18 6.26
N ASP A 222 8.03 5.10 6.94
CA ASP A 222 8.31 4.08 7.97
C ASP A 222 7.35 4.18 9.17
N CYS A 223 6.82 5.38 9.42
CA CYS A 223 5.80 5.64 10.44
C CYS A 223 4.36 5.42 10.01
N LYS A 224 4.09 5.08 8.73
CA LYS A 224 2.77 4.59 8.38
C LYS A 224 2.56 3.27 9.12
N LYS A 225 1.61 3.26 10.06
CA LYS A 225 1.08 2.00 10.64
C LYS A 225 0.68 1.10 9.49
N ASN A 226 1.49 0.09 9.16
CA ASN A 226 1.32 -0.88 8.07
C ASN A 226 -0.06 -0.79 7.42
N LEU A 227 -0.23 0.20 6.54
CA LEU A 227 -1.31 0.15 5.58
C LEU A 227 -0.82 -0.96 4.67
N GLN A 228 -1.50 -2.09 4.71
CA GLN A 228 -1.24 -3.17 3.77
C GLN A 228 -1.20 -2.55 2.38
N ALA A 229 -0.29 -3.00 1.52
CA ALA A 229 -0.26 -2.52 0.15
C ALA A 229 -1.68 -2.57 -0.44
N CYS A 230 -2.03 -1.62 -1.33
CA CYS A 230 -3.29 -1.70 -2.08
C CYS A 230 -3.48 -3.12 -2.56
N ASN A 231 -4.68 -3.66 -2.36
CA ASN A 231 -4.97 -5.04 -2.71
C ASN A 231 -4.42 -5.32 -4.12
N PRO A 232 -3.48 -6.26 -4.30
CA PRO A 232 -2.78 -6.46 -5.57
C PRO A 232 -3.69 -6.75 -6.75
N ILE A 233 -4.91 -7.24 -6.47
CA ILE A 233 -5.95 -7.52 -7.47
C ILE A 233 -6.55 -6.22 -8.02
N TYR A 234 -6.72 -5.20 -7.16
CA TYR A 234 -7.31 -3.92 -7.53
C TYR A 234 -6.27 -2.81 -7.72
N ASP A 235 -5.01 -3.01 -7.34
CA ASP A 235 -3.92 -2.03 -7.52
C ASP A 235 -3.81 -1.55 -8.97
N ALA A 236 -3.84 -2.47 -9.94
CA ALA A 236 -3.84 -2.13 -11.36
C ALA A 236 -5.12 -1.38 -11.81
N TYR A 237 -6.27 -1.66 -11.20
CA TYR A 237 -7.52 -0.95 -11.47
C TYR A 237 -7.47 0.47 -10.89
N CYS A 238 -7.05 0.59 -9.63
CA CYS A 238 -6.94 1.85 -8.92
C CYS A 238 -5.93 2.79 -9.55
N GLN A 239 -4.76 2.28 -9.98
CA GLN A 239 -3.80 3.08 -10.74
C GLN A 239 -4.36 3.63 -12.05
N LYS A 240 -5.17 2.84 -12.77
CA LYS A 240 -5.76 3.25 -14.05
C LYS A 240 -6.93 4.23 -13.86
N HIS A 241 -7.59 4.19 -12.71
CA HIS A 241 -8.76 5.01 -12.39
C HIS A 241 -8.45 6.16 -11.41
N TYR A 242 -7.20 6.31 -11.00
CA TYR A 242 -6.75 7.38 -10.11
C TYR A 242 -6.91 8.76 -10.76
N ALA A 243 -7.55 9.69 -10.05
CA ALA A 243 -7.74 11.08 -10.44
C ALA A 243 -8.38 11.31 -11.84
N ASN A 244 -9.16 10.34 -12.34
CA ASN A 244 -9.83 10.42 -13.64
C ASN A 244 -11.14 11.26 -13.62
N GLY A 245 -11.51 11.84 -12.48
CA GLY A 245 -12.73 12.63 -12.30
C GLY A 245 -14.01 11.82 -12.01
N HIS A 246 -13.90 10.49 -11.90
CA HIS A 246 -14.97 9.59 -11.47
C HIS A 246 -14.66 8.98 -10.10
N CYS A 247 -15.70 8.71 -9.31
CA CYS A 247 -15.53 8.17 -7.96
C CYS A 247 -15.52 6.64 -8.01
N ASP A 248 -14.35 6.05 -7.78
CA ASP A 248 -14.13 4.62 -7.70
C ASP A 248 -13.99 4.20 -6.22
N TYR A 249 -15.11 3.78 -5.62
CA TYR A 249 -15.18 3.49 -4.17
C TYR A 249 -14.23 2.37 -3.71
N GLY A 250 -13.91 1.41 -4.58
CA GLY A 250 -12.96 0.33 -4.28
C GLY A 250 -11.50 0.81 -4.13
N CYS A 251 -11.21 2.02 -4.61
CA CYS A 251 -9.90 2.67 -4.51
C CYS A 251 -9.92 3.81 -3.48
N ASN A 252 -11.05 4.07 -2.82
CA ASN A 252 -11.21 5.14 -1.85
C ASN A 252 -10.90 4.66 -0.43
N ASN A 253 -9.68 4.20 -0.22
CA ASN A 253 -9.14 3.80 1.07
C ASN A 253 -7.72 4.36 1.22
N ALA A 254 -7.09 4.17 2.39
CA ALA A 254 -5.81 4.81 2.67
C ALA A 254 -4.63 4.09 1.98
N GLU A 255 -4.88 2.90 1.43
CA GLU A 255 -3.91 2.03 0.79
C GLU A 255 -3.86 2.08 -0.77
N CYS A 256 -4.88 2.59 -1.49
CA CYS A 256 -5.05 2.45 -2.97
C CYS A 256 -5.09 3.73 -3.87
#